data_AF-A0A382GZL0-F1
#
_entry.id   AF-A0A382GZL0-F1
#
_cell.length_a   1.000
_cell.length_b   1.000
_cell.length_c   1.000
_cell.angle_alpha   90.00
_cell.angle_beta   90.00
_cell.angle_gamma   90.00
#
_symmetry.space_group_name_H-M   'P 1'
#
loop_
_entity.id
_entity.type
_entity.pdbx_description
1 polymer ?
#
loop_
_entity_poly.entity_id
_entity_poly.type
_entity_poly.pdbx_seq_one_letter_code
_entity_poly.pdbx_strand_id
1 'polypeptide(L)'
;MGQTLKIGRRIELVPMDPHCHDISIALYRQSQDAGPAYLVHTYSGLEDAPGRVTFVKIAMCFLGGMDVDSDGLLRFPCGQDHELAIKRVFLEACKLPSDAKLTPRPLQVFDKKSGVTMDIVSRENGRYQVIAEGEGKDK
;
A
#
# COMPACT_ATOMS: atom_id res chain seq x y z
N MET A 1 24.79 0.17 -18.17
CA MET A 1 25.43 -0.52 -17.04
C MET A 1 24.42 -0.60 -15.92
N GLY A 2 23.96 -1.80 -15.55
CA GLY A 2 23.02 -1.95 -14.43
C GLY A 2 23.77 -1.92 -13.10
N GLN A 3 23.56 -0.88 -12.29
CA GLN A 3 24.00 -0.88 -10.90
C GLN A 3 22.99 -1.70 -10.08
N THR A 4 23.39 -2.89 -9.63
CA THR A 4 22.58 -3.65 -8.67
C THR A 4 22.66 -2.96 -7.31
N LEU A 5 21.69 -2.09 -7.03
CA LEU A 5 21.58 -1.42 -5.74
C LEU A 5 21.28 -2.46 -4.65
N LYS A 6 21.91 -2.35 -3.48
CA LYS A 6 21.60 -3.17 -2.30
C LYS A 6 20.35 -2.62 -1.59
N ILE A 7 19.20 -2.75 -2.23
CA ILE A 7 17.92 -2.15 -1.78
C ILE A 7 16.99 -3.12 -1.04
N GLY A 8 17.42 -4.36 -0.81
CA GLY A 8 16.69 -5.37 -0.05
C GLY A 8 15.99 -6.42 -0.92
N ARG A 9 15.11 -7.21 -0.31
CA ARG A 9 14.32 -8.26 -0.97
C ARG A 9 13.06 -7.65 -1.57
N ARG A 10 12.84 -7.78 -2.88
CA ARG A 10 11.57 -7.39 -3.51
C ARG A 10 10.44 -8.27 -2.95
N ILE A 11 9.39 -7.63 -2.44
CA ILE A 11 8.22 -8.31 -1.90
C ILE A 11 6.95 -8.08 -2.74
N GLU A 12 6.89 -7.01 -3.55
CA GLU A 12 5.78 -6.74 -4.48
C GLU A 12 6.26 -5.95 -5.70
N LEU A 13 5.51 -6.04 -6.81
CA LEU A 13 5.81 -5.37 -8.07
C LEU A 13 4.52 -4.97 -8.80
N VAL A 14 4.42 -3.70 -9.19
CA VAL A 14 3.53 -3.24 -10.26
C VAL A 14 4.38 -3.13 -11.53
N PRO A 15 4.21 -4.02 -12.52
CA PRO A 15 5.11 -4.08 -13.67
C PRO A 15 4.91 -2.92 -14.65
N MET A 16 3.69 -2.40 -14.76
CA MET A 16 3.31 -1.28 -15.61
C MET A 16 2.40 -0.36 -14.79
N ASP A 17 2.93 0.74 -14.29
CA ASP A 17 2.14 1.75 -13.58
C ASP A 17 1.47 2.68 -14.59
N PRO A 18 0.12 2.61 -14.75
CA PRO A 18 -0.59 3.40 -15.75
C PRO A 18 -0.58 4.90 -15.43
N HIS A 19 -0.10 5.30 -14.25
CA HIS A 19 -0.05 6.69 -13.81
C HIS A 19 1.35 7.32 -13.96
N CYS A 20 2.30 6.60 -14.59
CA CYS A 20 3.61 7.15 -14.94
C CYS A 20 4.28 6.34 -16.05
N HIS A 21 3.95 6.61 -17.31
CA HIS A 21 4.65 6.06 -18.50
C HIS A 21 4.88 4.54 -18.48
N ASP A 22 3.95 3.77 -17.90
CA ASP A 22 4.06 2.31 -17.73
C ASP A 22 5.37 1.85 -17.06
N ILE A 23 5.98 2.68 -16.21
CA ILE A 23 7.17 2.28 -15.47
C ILE A 23 6.85 1.14 -14.51
N SER A 24 7.83 0.29 -14.24
CA SER A 24 7.74 -0.67 -13.14
C SER A 24 8.02 0.02 -11.81
N ILE A 25 7.19 -0.23 -10.79
CA ILE A 25 7.43 0.20 -9.41
C ILE A 25 7.40 -1.03 -8.52
N ALA A 26 8.42 -1.18 -7.67
CA ALA A 26 8.58 -2.33 -6.80
C ALA A 26 8.67 -1.90 -5.33
N LEU A 27 8.18 -2.77 -4.46
CA LEU A 27 8.31 -2.65 -3.03
C LEU A 27 9.37 -3.63 -2.53
N TYR A 28 10.33 -3.13 -1.78
CA TYR A 28 11.43 -3.90 -1.20
C TYR A 28 11.34 -3.90 0.33
N ARG A 29 11.65 -5.04 0.94
CA ARG A 29 11.82 -5.21 2.38
C ARG A 29 13.30 -5.20 2.71
N GLN A 30 13.66 -4.40 3.70
CA GLN A 30 14.98 -4.35 4.30
C GLN A 30 14.88 -4.77 5.77
N SER A 31 15.92 -5.43 6.26
CA SER A 31 16.07 -5.71 7.69
C SER A 31 17.01 -4.65 8.25
N GLN A 32 16.55 -3.88 9.22
CA GLN A 32 17.36 -2.93 9.98
C GLN A 32 17.32 -3.27 11.47
N ASP A 33 18.21 -2.66 12.25
CA ASP A 33 18.27 -2.85 13.71
C ASP A 33 16.94 -2.46 14.40
N ALA A 34 16.26 -1.43 13.88
CA ALA A 34 14.95 -0.97 14.38
C ALA A 34 13.75 -1.83 13.91
N GLY A 35 14.00 -2.95 13.23
CA GLY A 35 12.96 -3.83 12.68
C GLY A 35 12.76 -3.68 11.16
N PRO A 36 11.66 -4.23 10.60
CA PRO A 36 11.42 -4.24 9.16
C PRO A 36 11.21 -2.82 8.62
N ALA A 37 11.84 -2.54 7.49
CA ALA A 37 11.76 -1.27 6.78
C ALA A 37 11.45 -1.53 5.31
N TYR A 38 10.77 -0.59 4.65
CA TYR A 38 10.29 -0.81 3.28
C TYR A 38 10.61 0.34 2.35
N LEU A 39 11.03 0.00 1.14
CA LEU A 39 11.42 0.95 0.11
C LEU A 39 10.52 0.79 -1.12
N VAL A 40 9.87 1.88 -1.52
CA VAL A 40 9.26 1.99 -2.85
C VAL A 40 10.33 2.46 -3.81
N HIS A 41 10.53 1.74 -4.91
CA HIS A 41 11.61 2.03 -5.86
C HIS A 41 11.21 1.71 -7.31
N THR A 42 11.80 2.45 -8.24
CA THR A 42 11.77 2.19 -9.67
C THR A 42 13.17 2.34 -10.23
N TYR A 43 13.53 1.49 -11.19
CA TYR A 43 14.76 1.63 -11.97
C TYR A 43 14.58 2.56 -13.19
N SER A 44 13.37 3.09 -13.42
CA SER A 44 13.13 4.03 -14.50
C SER A 44 13.90 5.33 -14.28
N GLY A 45 14.58 5.81 -15.32
CA GLY A 45 15.27 7.10 -15.34
C GLY A 45 14.43 8.25 -15.88
N LEU A 46 13.11 8.06 -16.06
CA LEU A 46 12.22 9.11 -16.53
C LEU A 46 12.08 10.23 -15.50
N GLU A 47 11.95 11.47 -15.97
CA GLU A 47 11.89 12.67 -15.14
C GLU A 47 10.74 12.65 -14.12
N ASP A 48 9.59 12.09 -14.50
CA ASP A 48 8.40 11.99 -13.64
C ASP A 48 8.48 10.88 -12.57
N ALA A 49 9.41 9.93 -12.72
CA ALA A 49 9.47 8.73 -11.89
C ALA A 49 9.73 9.01 -10.39
N PRO A 50 10.64 9.93 -9.99
CA PRO A 50 10.84 10.29 -8.59
C PRO A 50 9.59 10.90 -7.95
N GLY A 51 8.86 11.76 -8.69
CA GLY A 51 7.60 12.35 -8.26
C GLY A 51 6.55 11.26 -8.02
N ARG A 52 6.47 10.28 -8.94
CA ARG A 52 5.58 9.13 -8.81
C ARG A 52 5.88 8.28 -7.57
N VAL A 53 7.14 7.92 -7.35
CA VAL A 53 7.57 7.14 -6.16
C VAL A 53 7.23 7.90 -4.88
N THR A 54 7.42 9.21 -4.87
CA THR A 54 7.11 10.08 -3.72
C THR A 54 5.62 10.06 -3.41
N PHE A 55 4.77 10.22 -4.42
CA PHE A 55 3.32 10.10 -4.24
C PHE A 55 2.92 8.74 -3.69
N VAL A 56 3.43 7.64 -4.25
CA VAL A 56 3.10 6.28 -3.78
C VAL A 56 3.47 6.13 -2.30
N LYS A 57 4.64 6.62 -1.87
CA LYS A 57 5.02 6.61 -0.44
C LYS A 57 4.04 7.40 0.43
N ILE A 58 3.65 8.61 0.02
CA ILE A 58 2.68 9.44 0.76
C ILE A 58 1.33 8.74 0.86
N ALA A 59 0.86 8.16 -0.24
CA ALA A 59 -0.38 7.39 -0.27
C ALA A 59 -0.31 6.15 0.65
N MET A 60 0.83 5.47 0.72
CA MET A 60 1.03 4.36 1.64
C MET A 60 1.00 4.80 3.12
N CYS A 61 1.61 5.94 3.46
CA CYS A 61 1.49 6.52 4.80
C CYS A 61 0.04 6.82 5.17
N PHE A 62 -0.68 7.48 4.27
CA PHE A 62 -2.07 7.87 4.51
C PHE A 62 -3.02 6.67 4.60
N LEU A 63 -2.93 5.71 3.68
CA LEU A 63 -3.83 4.55 3.63
C LEU A 63 -3.47 3.46 4.63
N GLY A 64 -2.19 3.32 4.96
CA GLY A 64 -1.66 2.25 5.81
C GLY A 64 -1.32 2.68 7.24
N GLY A 65 -1.43 3.98 7.56
CA GLY A 65 -1.01 4.51 8.87
C GLY A 65 0.48 4.28 9.13
N MET A 66 1.30 4.45 8.10
CA MET A 66 2.74 4.20 8.14
C MET A 66 3.52 5.50 8.34
N ASP A 67 4.71 5.38 8.92
CA ASP A 67 5.67 6.47 9.06
C ASP A 67 6.84 6.31 8.08
N VAL A 68 7.55 7.41 7.84
CA VAL A 68 8.81 7.43 7.08
C VAL A 68 9.95 7.72 8.05
N ASP A 69 10.98 6.88 8.05
CA ASP A 69 12.19 7.10 8.86
C ASP A 69 13.16 8.11 8.22
N SER A 70 14.27 8.39 8.91
CA SER A 70 15.30 9.34 8.45
C SER A 70 15.95 8.95 7.13
N ASP A 71 15.96 7.66 6.79
CA ASP A 71 16.52 7.14 5.54
C ASP A 71 15.49 7.13 4.40
N GLY A 72 14.28 7.61 4.68
CA GLY A 72 13.19 7.64 3.72
C GLY A 72 12.49 6.30 3.54
N LEU A 73 12.63 5.35 4.47
CA LEU A 73 11.98 4.05 4.43
C LEU A 73 10.66 4.08 5.19
N LEU A 74 9.68 3.34 4.68
CA LEU A 74 8.38 3.18 5.31
C LEU A 74 8.44 2.16 6.45
N ARG A 75 7.68 2.40 7.52
CA ARG A 75 7.54 1.49 8.67
C ARG A 75 6.15 1.52 9.26
N PHE A 76 5.74 0.42 9.88
CA PHE A 76 4.58 0.44 10.76
C PHE A 76 4.99 0.94 12.15
N PRO A 77 4.18 1.82 12.79
CA PRO A 77 4.52 2.38 14.11
C PRO A 77 4.70 1.33 15.22
N CYS A 78 4.08 0.16 15.07
CA CYS A 78 4.21 -0.95 16.02
C CYS A 78 5.57 -1.68 15.97
N GLY A 79 6.41 -1.40 14.96
CA GLY A 79 7.71 -2.05 14.75
C GLY A 79 7.64 -3.52 14.31
N GLN A 80 6.45 -4.08 14.09
CA GLN A 80 6.25 -5.48 13.71
C GLN A 80 6.23 -5.68 12.19
N ASP A 81 6.47 -6.92 11.78
CA ASP A 81 6.34 -7.32 10.38
C ASP A 81 4.87 -7.53 10.00
N HIS A 82 4.40 -6.76 9.02
CA HIS A 82 3.07 -6.88 8.45
C HIS A 82 3.17 -6.98 6.92
N GLU A 83 3.98 -7.91 6.42
CA GLU A 83 4.26 -8.08 4.99
C GLU A 83 2.98 -8.15 4.12
N LEU A 84 1.94 -8.88 4.54
CA LEU A 84 0.67 -8.91 3.77
C LEU A 84 -0.04 -7.56 3.73
N ALA A 85 -0.05 -6.83 4.86
CA ALA A 85 -0.70 -5.53 4.95
C ALA A 85 0.00 -4.51 4.05
N ILE A 86 1.34 -4.45 4.09
CA ILE A 86 2.07 -3.47 3.28
C ILE A 86 1.97 -3.78 1.78
N LYS A 87 2.00 -5.04 1.35
CA LYS A 87 1.74 -5.39 -0.06
C LYS A 87 0.38 -4.88 -0.50
N ARG A 88 -0.64 -5.09 0.34
CA ARG A 88 -2.00 -4.61 0.05
C ARG A 88 -2.05 -3.09 -0.04
N VAL A 89 -1.45 -2.37 0.90
CA VAL A 89 -1.39 -0.90 0.92
C VAL A 89 -0.63 -0.37 -0.30
N PHE A 90 0.49 -0.98 -0.67
CA PHE A 90 1.26 -0.63 -1.87
C PHE A 90 0.45 -0.78 -3.16
N LEU A 91 -0.24 -1.90 -3.34
CA LEU A 91 -1.10 -2.12 -4.50
C LEU A 91 -2.26 -1.12 -4.56
N GLU A 92 -2.85 -0.76 -3.41
CA GLU A 92 -3.90 0.25 -3.35
C GLU A 92 -3.38 1.66 -3.63
N ALA A 93 -2.17 2.00 -3.17
CA ALA A 93 -1.52 3.27 -3.46
C ALA A 93 -1.18 3.42 -4.95
N CYS A 94 -0.68 2.35 -5.59
CA CYS A 94 -0.32 2.38 -7.02
C CYS A 94 -1.54 2.54 -7.94
N LYS A 95 -2.77 2.26 -7.49
CA LYS A 95 -4.00 2.50 -8.29
C LYS A 95 -4.42 3.96 -8.37
N LEU A 96 -3.80 4.83 -7.57
CA LEU A 96 -4.17 6.24 -7.50
C LEU A 96 -3.29 7.05 -8.46
N PRO A 97 -3.87 7.97 -9.25
CA PRO A 97 -3.13 9.01 -9.96
C PRO A 97 -2.31 9.88 -8.99
N SER A 98 -1.18 10.42 -9.45
CA SER A 98 -0.26 11.20 -8.59
C SER A 98 -0.82 12.54 -8.09
N ASP A 99 -1.90 13.03 -8.70
CA ASP A 99 -2.65 14.23 -8.31
C ASP A 99 -3.94 13.91 -7.55
N ALA A 100 -4.22 12.63 -7.28
CA ALA A 100 -5.43 12.22 -6.59
C ALA A 100 -5.45 12.72 -5.14
N LYS A 101 -6.61 13.23 -4.73
CA LYS A 101 -6.86 13.54 -3.32
C LYS A 101 -6.97 12.24 -2.53
N LEU A 102 -6.13 12.10 -1.50
CA LEU A 102 -6.17 10.96 -0.60
C LEU A 102 -7.37 11.11 0.35
N THR A 103 -8.25 10.11 0.35
CA THR A 103 -9.42 10.05 1.22
C THR A 103 -9.45 8.72 1.97
N PRO A 104 -9.92 8.68 3.23
CA PRO A 104 -10.09 7.42 3.94
C PRO A 104 -10.94 6.45 3.12
N ARG A 105 -10.58 5.16 3.15
CA ARG A 105 -11.41 4.14 2.52
C ARG A 105 -12.72 4.01 3.32
N PRO A 106 -13.87 3.90 2.66
CA PRO A 106 -15.12 3.67 3.37
C PRO A 106 -15.05 2.35 4.12
N LEU A 107 -15.59 2.32 5.32
CA LEU A 107 -15.76 1.10 6.10
C LEU A 107 -17.01 0.31 5.70
N GLN A 108 -17.62 0.66 4.57
CA GLN A 108 -18.78 0.00 4.00
C GLN A 108 -18.48 -0.40 2.56
N VAL A 109 -18.81 -1.64 2.19
CA VAL A 109 -18.63 -2.14 0.82
C VAL A 109 -19.77 -3.09 0.43
N PHE A 110 -20.31 -2.91 -0.77
CA PHE A 110 -21.26 -3.86 -1.33
C PHE A 110 -20.54 -5.04 -1.98
N ASP A 111 -20.78 -6.26 -1.48
CA ASP A 111 -20.24 -7.48 -2.07
C ASP A 111 -21.21 -8.05 -3.10
N LYS A 112 -20.91 -7.84 -4.39
CA LYS A 112 -21.74 -8.33 -5.51
C LYS A 112 -21.92 -9.85 -5.52
N LYS A 113 -20.96 -10.60 -4.93
CA LYS A 113 -20.99 -12.06 -4.91
C LYS A 113 -22.07 -12.58 -3.98
N SER A 114 -22.09 -12.11 -2.73
CA SER A 114 -23.11 -12.47 -1.74
C SER A 114 -24.41 -11.68 -1.89
N GLY A 115 -24.37 -10.50 -2.51
CA GLY A 115 -25.50 -9.58 -2.59
C GLY A 115 -25.76 -8.82 -1.28
N VAL A 116 -24.82 -8.83 -0.33
CA VAL A 116 -24.92 -8.11 0.94
C VAL A 116 -24.00 -6.89 0.98
N THR A 117 -24.39 -5.91 1.78
CA THR A 117 -23.50 -4.81 2.17
C THR A 117 -22.76 -5.22 3.43
N MET A 118 -21.43 -5.12 3.41
CA MET A 118 -20.57 -5.35 4.56
C MET A 118 -20.19 -4.01 5.18
N ASP A 119 -20.47 -3.86 6.47
CA ASP A 119 -20.14 -2.71 7.30
C ASP A 119 -19.10 -3.10 8.35
N ILE A 120 -18.06 -2.29 8.46
CA ILE A 120 -16.92 -2.50 9.37
C ILE A 120 -17.00 -1.47 10.47
N VAL A 121 -17.27 -1.92 11.69
CA VAL A 121 -17.28 -1.07 12.87
C VAL A 121 -15.95 -1.24 13.60
N SER A 122 -15.18 -0.17 13.71
CA SER A 122 -13.98 -0.17 14.56
C SER A 122 -14.38 -0.32 16.02
N ARG A 123 -13.71 -1.23 16.71
CA ARG A 123 -13.77 -1.44 18.15
C ARG A 123 -12.42 -1.05 18.74
N GLU A 124 -12.37 -0.90 20.06
CA GLU A 124 -11.12 -0.56 20.75
C GLU A 124 -10.03 -1.61 20.51
N ASN A 125 -8.77 -1.18 20.64
CA ASN A 125 -7.58 -2.03 20.56
C ASN A 125 -7.42 -2.78 19.22
N GLY A 126 -7.73 -2.11 18.11
CA GLY A 126 -7.53 -2.65 16.76
C GLY A 126 -8.46 -3.82 16.40
N ARG A 127 -9.52 -4.04 17.19
CA ARG A 127 -10.56 -5.01 16.86
C ARG A 127 -11.55 -4.38 15.90
N TYR A 128 -12.08 -5.17 14.99
CA TYR A 128 -13.12 -4.75 14.06
C TYR A 128 -14.27 -5.74 14.12
N GLN A 129 -15.49 -5.22 14.04
CA GLN A 129 -16.68 -6.03 13.85
C GLN A 129 -17.15 -5.88 12.41
N VAL A 130 -17.39 -7.01 11.76
CA VAL A 130 -18.01 -7.06 10.43
C VAL A 130 -19.50 -7.32 10.62
N ILE A 131 -20.32 -6.46 10.04
CA ILE A 131 -21.79 -6.58 9.98
C ILE A 131 -22.14 -6.81 8.51
N ALA A 132 -23.03 -7.75 8.23
CA ALA A 132 -23.52 -8.01 6.88
C ALA A 132 -25.02 -7.74 6.84
N GLU A 133 -25.45 -6.80 5.99
CA GLU A 133 -26.85 -6.42 5.82
C GLU A 133 -27.34 -6.77 4.42
N GLY A 134 -28.46 -7.49 4.34
CA GLY A 134 -29.10 -7.94 3.10
C GLY A 134 -29.62 -9.37 3.21
N GLU A 135 -30.54 -9.75 2.31
CA GLU A 135 -31.17 -11.09 2.34
C GLU A 135 -30.27 -12.22 1.83
N GLY A 136 -29.08 -11.88 1.32
CA GLY A 136 -28.17 -12.85 0.70
C GLY A 136 -28.75 -13.42 -0.59
N LYS A 137 -27.89 -13.94 -1.47
CA LYS A 137 -28.37 -14.78 -2.56
C LYS A 137 -28.64 -16.17 -2.00
N ASP A 138 -29.92 -16.49 -1.74
CA ASP A 138 -30.36 -17.87 -1.60
C ASP A 138 -29.93 -18.63 -2.86
N LYS A 139 -29.25 -19.77 -2.65
CA LYS A 139 -28.75 -20.63 -3.73
C LYS A 139 -29.88 -21.39 -4.41
#